data_AF-A0A0Q9XU56-F1
#
_entry.id   AF-A0A0Q9XU56-F1
#
_cell.length_a   1.000
_cell.length_b   1.000
_cell.length_c   1.000
_cell.angle_alpha   90.00
_cell.angle_beta   90.00
_cell.angle_gamma   90.00
#
_symmetry.space_group_name_H-M   'P 1'
#
loop_
_entity.id
_entity.type
_entity.pdbx_description
1 polymer ?
#
loop_
_entity_poly.entity_id
_entity_poly.type
_entity_poly.pdbx_seq_one_letter_code
_entity_poly.pdbx_strand_id
1 'polypeptide(L)'
;MCNQIKIKVAAGNHDREHCPVSFQLLKTSLPLFEINSLNVHMFDESGASVAVQTEETEDTIILHWLIRELAAQETITYTIKFNEGKPINELGSVDIFERENRFDILIDNELATSYVMDPALAKPYIGPIIGPNGKSYTRLDFETTEHPHHRSIWLGIGDVNGIDAWNERPNYGKQKINHIREKYAGPVFARISSEIEWTNFKGHPLMNERRTFTIFNTPADARLIDISFTL
;
A
#
# COMPACT_ATOMS: atom_id res chain seq x y z
N MET A 1 18.89 -28.39 5.71
CA MET A 1 18.61 -26.95 5.88
C MET A 1 17.35 -26.80 6.71
N CYS A 2 17.20 -25.72 7.47
CA CYS A 2 16.05 -25.56 8.37
C CYS A 2 14.82 -25.10 7.57
N ASN A 3 13.78 -25.93 7.48
CA ASN A 3 12.54 -25.60 6.76
C ASN A 3 11.59 -24.69 7.55
N GLN A 4 12.07 -24.14 8.66
CA GLN A 4 11.31 -23.25 9.52
C GLN A 4 12.20 -22.23 10.21
N ILE A 5 11.66 -21.05 10.49
CA ILE A 5 12.32 -20.00 11.28
C ILE A 5 11.33 -19.55 12.35
N LYS A 6 11.84 -19.17 13.52
CA LYS A 6 11.06 -18.49 14.55
C LYS A 6 11.51 -17.04 14.68
N ILE A 7 10.54 -16.13 14.68
CA ILE A 7 10.79 -14.70 14.88
C ILE A 7 10.05 -14.28 16.14
N LYS A 8 10.78 -13.73 17.10
CA LYS A 8 10.19 -13.11 18.28
C LYS A 8 10.10 -11.60 18.06
N VAL A 9 8.89 -11.05 18.18
CA VAL A 9 8.62 -9.61 18.07
C VAL A 9 8.23 -9.08 19.44
N ALA A 10 8.73 -7.89 19.80
CA ALA A 10 8.36 -7.19 21.02
C ALA A 10 7.57 -5.92 20.68
N ALA A 11 6.48 -5.65 21.39
CA ALA A 11 5.69 -4.42 21.21
C ALA A 11 6.49 -3.15 21.56
N GLY A 12 7.45 -3.28 22.47
CA GLY A 12 8.13 -2.15 23.10
C GLY A 12 7.21 -1.47 24.10
N ASN A 13 7.28 -0.13 24.18
CA ASN A 13 6.56 0.63 25.21
C ASN A 13 5.11 1.02 24.86
N HIS A 14 4.59 0.54 23.73
CA HIS A 14 3.27 0.93 23.24
C HIS A 14 2.51 -0.29 22.75
N ASP A 15 1.19 -0.26 22.93
CA ASP A 15 0.27 -1.22 22.33
C ASP A 15 0.40 -1.15 20.80
N ARG A 16 0.25 -2.30 20.15
CA ARG A 16 0.31 -2.44 18.69
C ARG A 16 -1.00 -2.99 18.19
N GLU A 17 -1.74 -2.15 17.48
CA GLU A 17 -2.99 -2.53 16.81
C GLU A 17 -2.80 -2.37 15.30
N HIS A 18 -3.16 -3.40 14.53
CA HIS A 18 -3.06 -3.44 13.07
C HIS A 18 -1.69 -2.99 12.51
N CYS A 19 -0.61 -3.27 13.25
CA CYS A 19 0.71 -2.73 12.99
C CYS A 19 1.42 -3.53 11.88
N PRO A 20 1.79 -2.89 10.76
CA PRO A 20 2.61 -3.55 9.74
C PRO A 20 4.00 -3.86 10.26
N VAL A 21 4.46 -5.07 9.95
CA VAL A 21 5.82 -5.52 10.27
C VAL A 21 6.44 -6.09 9.02
N SER A 22 7.70 -5.71 8.79
CA SER A 22 8.55 -6.27 7.74
C SER A 22 9.79 -6.92 8.36
N PHE A 23 10.21 -8.07 7.85
CA PHE A 23 11.44 -8.73 8.26
C PHE A 23 12.22 -9.26 7.06
N GLN A 24 13.48 -8.86 6.96
CA GLN A 24 14.35 -9.21 5.83
C GLN A 24 15.22 -10.43 6.15
N LEU A 25 15.29 -11.36 5.20
CA LEU A 25 16.11 -12.56 5.23
C LEU A 25 17.01 -12.60 3.99
N LEU A 26 18.23 -13.12 4.14
CA LEU A 26 19.11 -13.44 3.01
C LEU A 26 18.63 -14.75 2.37
N LYS A 27 18.51 -14.79 1.04
CA LYS A 27 18.12 -16.00 0.30
C LYS A 27 19.08 -17.17 0.54
N THR A 28 20.36 -16.88 0.73
CA THR A 28 21.40 -17.88 1.07
C THR A 28 21.16 -18.59 2.40
N SER A 29 20.33 -18.03 3.29
CA SER A 29 19.98 -18.64 4.57
C SER A 29 18.75 -19.55 4.50
N LEU A 30 18.12 -19.65 3.31
CA LEU A 30 16.84 -20.31 3.14
C LEU A 30 16.99 -21.68 2.45
N PRO A 31 16.10 -22.64 2.77
CA PRO A 31 16.21 -24.03 2.32
C PRO A 31 15.77 -24.26 0.86
N LEU A 32 15.15 -23.26 0.22
CA LEU A 32 14.56 -23.34 -1.11
C LEU A 32 15.24 -22.34 -2.06
N PHE A 33 15.38 -22.75 -3.33
CA PHE A 33 15.94 -21.89 -4.38
C PHE A 33 14.98 -20.79 -4.82
N GLU A 34 13.67 -21.03 -4.77
CA GLU A 34 12.62 -20.06 -5.08
C GLU A 34 11.65 -19.95 -3.90
N ILE A 35 11.40 -18.73 -3.43
CA ILE A 35 10.52 -18.48 -2.29
C ILE A 35 9.58 -17.35 -2.63
N ASN A 36 8.28 -17.66 -2.65
CA ASN A 36 7.21 -16.71 -2.94
C ASN A 36 6.07 -16.89 -1.92
N SER A 37 5.03 -16.07 -2.01
CA SER A 37 3.91 -16.10 -1.06
C SER A 37 3.11 -17.43 -1.07
N LEU A 38 3.34 -18.33 -2.03
CA LEU A 38 2.71 -19.66 -2.05
C LEU A 38 3.44 -20.69 -1.17
N ASN A 39 4.74 -20.52 -0.92
CA ASN A 39 5.56 -21.48 -0.19
C ASN A 39 6.08 -20.95 1.15
N VAL A 40 5.56 -19.79 1.60
CA VAL A 40 5.81 -19.21 2.91
C VAL A 40 4.51 -19.22 3.72
N HIS A 41 4.54 -19.91 4.85
CA HIS A 41 3.41 -19.98 5.76
C HIS A 41 3.82 -19.47 7.14
N MET A 42 3.03 -18.57 7.73
CA MET A 42 3.29 -18.04 9.07
C MET A 42 2.20 -18.50 10.04
N PHE A 43 2.62 -18.82 11.26
CA PHE A 43 1.75 -19.21 12.37
C PHE A 43 2.13 -18.45 13.63
N ASP A 44 1.15 -18.10 14.46
CA ASP A 44 1.39 -17.53 15.79
C ASP A 44 1.70 -18.62 16.85
N GLU A 45 1.82 -18.22 18.11
CA GLU A 45 2.11 -19.11 19.23
C GLU A 45 0.99 -20.11 19.53
N SER A 46 -0.25 -19.79 19.17
CA SER A 46 -1.40 -20.70 19.30
C SER A 46 -1.46 -21.73 18.16
N GLY A 47 -0.68 -21.51 17.09
CA GLY A 47 -0.71 -22.30 15.87
C GLY A 47 -1.73 -21.80 14.84
N ALA A 48 -2.38 -20.65 15.07
CA ALA A 48 -3.27 -20.04 14.11
C ALA A 48 -2.48 -19.47 12.93
N SER A 49 -3.06 -19.53 11.73
CA SER A 49 -2.43 -19.00 10.52
C SER A 49 -2.42 -17.48 10.53
N VAL A 50 -1.28 -16.89 10.15
CA VAL A 50 -1.07 -15.45 10.02
C VAL A 50 -0.82 -15.15 8.54
N ALA A 51 -1.53 -14.14 8.02
CA ALA A 51 -1.33 -13.65 6.67
C ALA A 51 0.11 -13.14 6.51
N VAL A 52 0.81 -13.65 5.51
CA VAL A 52 2.17 -13.25 5.17
C VAL A 52 2.25 -12.98 3.68
N GLN A 53 2.96 -11.92 3.32
CA GLN A 53 3.22 -11.52 1.94
C GLN A 53 4.71 -11.28 1.76
N THR A 54 5.23 -11.62 0.59
CA THR A 54 6.67 -11.61 0.33
C THR A 54 7.03 -10.61 -0.74
N GLU A 55 8.15 -9.91 -0.54
CA GLU A 55 8.81 -9.12 -1.58
C GLU A 55 10.23 -9.63 -1.75
N GLU A 56 10.67 -9.77 -2.99
CA GLU A 56 12.00 -10.30 -3.31
C GLU A 56 12.88 -9.23 -3.91
N THR A 57 14.16 -9.27 -3.54
CA THR A 57 15.24 -8.64 -4.28
C THR A 57 16.14 -9.74 -4.87
N GLU A 58 17.26 -9.35 -5.47
CA GLU A 58 18.26 -10.30 -5.98
C GLU A 58 18.75 -11.24 -4.86
N ASP A 59 19.11 -10.69 -3.70
CA ASP A 59 19.75 -11.44 -2.61
C ASP A 59 18.86 -11.68 -1.38
N THR A 60 17.73 -10.97 -1.29
CA THR A 60 16.91 -10.95 -0.07
C THR A 60 15.45 -11.28 -0.35
N ILE A 61 14.77 -11.73 0.69
CA ILE A 61 13.32 -11.77 0.77
C ILE A 61 12.88 -10.96 1.98
N ILE A 62 11.85 -10.15 1.81
CA ILE A 62 11.20 -9.38 2.85
C ILE A 62 9.85 -10.03 3.11
N LEU A 63 9.63 -10.44 4.34
CA LEU A 63 8.34 -10.95 4.83
C LEU A 63 7.57 -9.79 5.43
N HIS A 64 6.31 -9.65 5.04
CA HIS A 64 5.39 -8.65 5.55
C HIS A 64 4.20 -9.33 6.21
N TRP A 65 3.76 -8.84 7.35
CA TRP A 65 2.53 -9.27 8.02
C TRP A 65 1.98 -8.13 8.89
N LEU A 66 0.76 -8.31 9.43
CA LEU A 66 0.16 -7.39 10.39
C LEU A 66 0.13 -8.04 11.78
N ILE A 67 0.63 -7.33 12.79
CA ILE A 67 0.28 -7.61 14.18
C ILE A 67 -1.13 -7.08 14.40
N ARG A 68 -2.09 -7.96 14.67
CA ARG A 68 -3.49 -7.56 14.91
C ARG A 68 -3.61 -6.81 16.25
N GLU A 69 -3.07 -7.40 17.30
CA GLU A 69 -3.05 -6.85 18.65
C GLU A 69 -1.81 -7.39 19.38
N LEU A 70 -1.10 -6.53 20.12
CA LEU A 70 -0.03 -6.91 21.04
C LEU A 70 0.16 -5.79 22.06
N ALA A 71 -0.04 -6.07 23.35
CA ALA A 71 0.04 -5.03 24.36
C ALA A 71 1.48 -4.58 24.61
N ALA A 72 1.63 -3.38 25.17
CA ALA A 72 2.93 -2.84 25.57
C ALA A 72 3.67 -3.83 26.49
N GLN A 73 4.99 -3.94 26.30
CA GLN A 73 5.90 -4.88 26.97
C GLN A 73 5.68 -6.38 26.65
N GLU A 74 4.66 -6.73 25.87
CA GLU A 74 4.46 -8.12 25.45
C GLU A 74 5.34 -8.47 24.24
N THR A 75 5.46 -9.77 24.05
CA THR A 75 6.17 -10.36 22.91
C THR A 75 5.35 -11.48 22.32
N ILE A 76 5.44 -11.65 21.02
CA ILE A 76 4.83 -12.76 20.29
C ILE A 76 5.87 -13.43 19.40
N THR A 77 5.82 -14.75 19.33
CA THR A 77 6.69 -15.56 18.49
C THR A 77 5.93 -16.13 17.30
N TYR A 78 6.36 -15.76 16.10
CA TYR A 78 5.86 -16.34 14.85
C TYR A 78 6.74 -17.49 14.40
N THR A 79 6.12 -18.58 13.95
CA THR A 79 6.78 -19.66 13.24
C THR A 79 6.53 -19.52 11.75
N ILE A 80 7.59 -19.36 10.97
CA ILE A 80 7.55 -19.34 9.51
C ILE A 80 7.98 -20.71 9.01
N LYS A 81 7.24 -21.29 8.08
CA LYS A 81 7.55 -22.54 7.41
C LYS A 81 7.73 -22.30 5.91
N PHE A 82 8.76 -22.92 5.36
CA PHE A 82 9.10 -22.89 3.94
C PHE A 82 8.82 -24.27 3.35
N ASN A 83 7.65 -24.44 2.74
CA ASN A 83 7.22 -25.72 2.19
C ASN A 83 6.28 -25.51 1.02
N GLU A 84 6.30 -26.45 0.07
CA GLU A 84 5.30 -26.49 -0.99
C GLU A 84 3.92 -26.82 -0.41
N GLY A 85 2.92 -26.07 -0.83
CA GLY A 85 1.54 -26.20 -0.36
C GLY A 85 0.71 -25.05 -0.91
N LYS A 86 -0.61 -25.20 -0.97
CA LYS A 86 -1.46 -24.03 -1.24
C LYS A 86 -1.44 -23.13 0.01
N PRO A 87 -1.42 -21.79 -0.13
CA PRO A 87 -1.81 -20.91 0.95
C PRO A 87 -3.12 -21.40 1.55
N ILE A 88 -3.23 -21.35 2.87
CA ILE A 88 -4.50 -21.61 3.54
C ILE A 88 -5.39 -20.41 3.19
N ASN A 89 -6.20 -20.57 2.14
CA ASN A 89 -7.04 -19.56 1.50
C ASN A 89 -8.23 -19.08 2.37
N GLU A 90 -8.06 -18.94 3.67
CA GLU A 90 -9.14 -18.56 4.59
C GLU A 90 -8.95 -17.17 5.22
N LEU A 91 -7.84 -16.48 4.92
CA LEU A 91 -7.59 -15.13 5.41
C LEU A 91 -7.97 -14.11 4.36
N GLY A 92 -8.55 -12.99 4.82
CA GLY A 92 -8.93 -11.86 3.99
C GLY A 92 -7.79 -11.31 3.12
N SER A 93 -8.13 -10.56 2.08
CA SER A 93 -7.18 -10.03 1.10
C SER A 93 -7.43 -8.57 0.76
N VAL A 94 -6.37 -7.90 0.29
CA VAL A 94 -6.48 -6.68 -0.49
C VAL A 94 -6.39 -7.07 -1.96
N ASP A 95 -7.34 -6.61 -2.76
CA ASP A 95 -7.45 -6.90 -4.18
C ASP A 95 -7.43 -5.61 -5.01
N ILE A 96 -6.83 -5.66 -6.19
CA ILE A 96 -6.80 -4.54 -7.13
C ILE A 96 -7.62 -4.92 -8.38
N PHE A 97 -8.62 -4.10 -8.68
CA PHE A 97 -9.44 -4.21 -9.87
C PHE A 97 -9.15 -3.05 -10.82
N GLU A 98 -8.65 -3.40 -12.01
CA GLU A 98 -8.36 -2.42 -13.04
C GLU A 98 -9.64 -1.93 -13.73
N ARG A 99 -9.70 -0.61 -13.94
CA ARG A 99 -10.75 0.11 -14.65
C ARG A 99 -10.08 1.14 -15.57
N GLU A 100 -10.87 1.73 -16.44
CA GLU A 100 -10.40 2.86 -17.24
C GLU A 100 -9.95 4.01 -16.32
N ASN A 101 -8.68 4.40 -16.45
CA ASN A 101 -8.02 5.46 -15.69
C ASN A 101 -8.10 5.34 -14.15
N ARG A 102 -8.35 4.14 -13.62
CA ARG A 102 -8.53 3.94 -12.17
C ARG A 102 -8.20 2.50 -11.76
N PHE A 103 -7.64 2.35 -10.57
CA PHE A 103 -7.54 1.06 -9.89
C PHE A 103 -8.43 1.08 -8.65
N ASP A 104 -9.42 0.20 -8.59
CA ASP A 104 -10.26 -0.01 -7.40
C ASP A 104 -9.53 -0.97 -6.45
N ILE A 105 -9.36 -0.56 -5.20
CA ILE A 105 -8.71 -1.36 -4.15
C ILE A 105 -9.78 -1.83 -3.19
N LEU A 106 -9.98 -3.14 -3.15
CA LEU A 106 -10.96 -3.81 -2.30
C LEU A 106 -10.25 -4.47 -1.13
N ILE A 107 -10.87 -4.46 0.04
CA ILE A 107 -10.48 -5.26 1.20
C ILE A 107 -11.66 -6.18 1.51
N ASP A 108 -11.45 -7.48 1.53
CA ASP A 108 -12.50 -8.49 1.76
C ASP A 108 -13.71 -8.34 0.83
N ASN A 109 -13.45 -8.06 -0.45
CA ASN A 109 -14.44 -7.79 -1.50
C ASN A 109 -15.26 -6.50 -1.34
N GLU A 110 -14.95 -5.65 -0.36
CA GLU A 110 -15.56 -4.34 -0.18
C GLU A 110 -14.63 -3.22 -0.66
N LEU A 111 -15.18 -2.21 -1.34
CA LEU A 111 -14.38 -1.07 -1.81
C LEU A 111 -13.78 -0.34 -0.60
N ALA A 112 -12.45 -0.32 -0.51
CA ALA A 112 -11.72 0.44 0.50
C ALA A 112 -11.33 1.82 -0.03
N THR A 113 -10.80 1.87 -1.26
CA THR A 113 -10.44 3.11 -1.95
C THR A 113 -10.21 2.89 -3.44
N SER A 114 -9.97 3.95 -4.20
CA SER A 114 -9.56 3.87 -5.60
C SER A 114 -8.37 4.80 -5.86
N TYR A 115 -7.39 4.34 -6.63
CA TYR A 115 -6.35 5.20 -7.19
C TYR A 115 -6.81 5.71 -8.55
N VAL A 116 -7.14 7.00 -8.64
CA VAL A 116 -7.71 7.65 -9.81
C VAL A 116 -6.63 8.44 -10.54
N MET A 117 -6.48 8.14 -11.82
CA MET A 117 -5.43 8.67 -12.71
C MET A 117 -6.03 9.26 -13.98
N ASP A 118 -7.26 9.79 -13.87
CA ASP A 118 -7.99 10.38 -15.00
C ASP A 118 -7.23 11.57 -15.58
N PRO A 119 -6.83 11.54 -16.87
CA PRO A 119 -6.13 12.65 -17.51
C PRO A 119 -6.99 13.90 -17.65
N ALA A 120 -8.31 13.84 -17.47
CA ALA A 120 -9.17 15.02 -17.38
C ALA A 120 -8.92 15.82 -16.09
N LEU A 121 -8.39 15.19 -15.05
CA LEU A 121 -8.05 15.84 -13.78
C LEU A 121 -6.61 16.36 -13.80
N ALA A 122 -6.36 17.43 -13.05
CA ALA A 122 -5.03 17.99 -12.95
C ALA A 122 -4.09 17.14 -12.08
N LYS A 123 -4.63 16.38 -11.12
CA LYS A 123 -3.87 15.65 -10.11
C LYS A 123 -4.47 14.25 -9.90
N PRO A 124 -3.66 13.18 -9.98
CA PRO A 124 -4.09 11.84 -9.56
C PRO A 124 -4.24 11.82 -8.04
N TYR A 125 -5.22 11.07 -7.55
CA TYR A 125 -5.55 11.00 -6.13
C TYR A 125 -5.96 9.58 -5.72
N ILE A 126 -5.90 9.29 -4.43
CA ILE A 126 -6.47 8.08 -3.83
C ILE A 126 -7.74 8.46 -3.06
N GLY A 127 -8.88 7.90 -3.45
CA GLY A 127 -10.18 8.19 -2.88
C GLY A 127 -11.33 7.54 -3.65
N PRO A 128 -12.51 7.37 -3.04
CA PRO A 128 -12.86 7.74 -1.66
C PRO A 128 -12.14 6.87 -0.62
N ILE A 129 -11.85 7.39 0.58
CA ILE A 129 -11.40 6.51 1.69
C ILE A 129 -12.63 5.99 2.43
N ILE A 130 -13.02 4.74 2.21
CA ILE A 130 -14.25 4.18 2.80
C ILE A 130 -13.99 3.72 4.24
N GLY A 131 -14.68 4.37 5.18
CA GLY A 131 -14.67 4.03 6.61
C GLY A 131 -15.76 3.04 7.03
N PRO A 132 -15.95 2.80 8.34
CA PRO A 132 -16.77 1.68 8.85
C PRO A 132 -18.27 1.79 8.57
N ASN A 133 -18.76 2.99 8.23
CA ASN A 133 -20.17 3.23 7.91
C ASN A 133 -20.45 3.21 6.39
N GLY A 134 -19.51 2.71 5.57
CA GLY A 134 -19.62 2.69 4.11
C GLY A 134 -19.56 4.08 3.46
N LYS A 135 -19.24 5.13 4.24
CA LYS A 135 -19.10 6.51 3.76
C LYS A 135 -17.63 6.86 3.57
N SER A 136 -17.37 7.78 2.65
CA SER A 136 -16.03 8.33 2.54
C SER A 136 -15.68 9.18 3.76
N TYR A 137 -14.50 8.93 4.33
CA TYR A 137 -13.91 9.75 5.38
C TYR A 137 -13.39 11.08 4.84
N THR A 138 -12.87 11.07 3.61
CA THR A 138 -12.34 12.25 2.93
C THR A 138 -13.40 12.88 2.04
N ARG A 139 -13.24 14.18 1.75
CA ARG A 139 -14.11 14.87 0.79
C ARG A 139 -13.82 14.36 -0.62
N LEU A 140 -14.86 13.91 -1.30
CA LEU A 140 -14.85 13.63 -2.74
C LEU A 140 -16.10 14.24 -3.38
N ASP A 141 -16.05 15.54 -3.59
CA ASP A 141 -17.10 16.34 -4.20
C ASP A 141 -16.50 17.09 -5.40
N PHE A 142 -17.11 16.91 -6.57
CA PHE A 142 -16.66 17.50 -7.83
C PHE A 142 -17.40 18.79 -8.17
N GLU A 143 -18.43 19.17 -7.42
CA GLU A 143 -19.21 20.39 -7.68
C GLU A 143 -18.75 21.59 -6.84
N THR A 144 -17.94 21.36 -5.80
CA THR A 144 -17.39 22.45 -4.97
C THR A 144 -16.53 23.42 -5.79
N THR A 145 -16.80 24.72 -5.63
CA THR A 145 -15.95 25.79 -6.18
C THR A 145 -14.83 26.21 -5.23
N GLU A 146 -14.94 25.81 -3.96
CA GLU A 146 -13.99 26.11 -2.89
C GLU A 146 -12.97 24.97 -2.80
N HIS A 147 -11.71 25.27 -3.15
CA HIS A 147 -10.60 24.32 -3.30
C HIS A 147 -10.99 23.06 -4.10
N PRO A 148 -11.37 23.19 -5.39
CA PRO A 148 -11.86 22.07 -6.20
C PRO A 148 -10.82 20.96 -6.40
N HIS A 149 -9.53 21.28 -6.22
CA HIS A 149 -8.41 20.35 -6.28
C HIS A 149 -8.27 19.45 -5.04
N HIS A 150 -8.91 19.77 -3.91
CA HIS A 150 -8.89 18.91 -2.71
C HIS A 150 -9.83 17.70 -2.88
N ARG A 151 -9.43 16.77 -3.76
CA ARG A 151 -10.08 15.47 -3.97
C ARG A 151 -9.36 14.40 -3.18
N SER A 152 -9.94 14.04 -2.04
CA SER A 152 -9.38 13.03 -1.13
C SER A 152 -7.88 13.24 -0.85
N ILE A 153 -7.04 12.24 -1.08
CA ILE A 153 -5.61 12.29 -0.77
C ILE A 153 -4.80 12.33 -2.06
N TRP A 154 -3.94 13.33 -2.19
CA TRP A 154 -2.99 13.50 -3.29
C TRP A 154 -1.76 14.23 -2.74
N LEU A 155 -0.61 14.13 -3.41
CA LEU A 155 0.60 14.87 -3.02
C LEU A 155 0.63 16.23 -3.73
N GLY A 156 0.73 17.31 -2.95
CA GLY A 156 0.81 18.68 -3.46
C GLY A 156 2.11 19.38 -3.05
N ILE A 157 2.66 20.16 -3.97
CA ILE A 157 3.72 21.14 -3.73
C ILE A 157 3.20 22.47 -4.24
N GLY A 158 3.40 23.54 -3.46
CA GLY A 158 2.85 24.86 -3.75
C GLY A 158 3.35 25.43 -5.08
N ASP A 159 4.66 25.64 -5.18
CA ASP A 159 5.35 26.18 -6.36
C ASP A 159 6.45 25.23 -6.81
N VAL A 160 6.53 24.97 -8.12
CA VAL A 160 7.63 24.22 -8.74
C VAL A 160 8.16 25.04 -9.91
N ASN A 161 9.37 25.57 -9.75
CA ASN A 161 10.05 26.40 -10.76
C ASN A 161 9.23 27.63 -11.21
N GLY A 162 8.53 28.30 -10.27
CA GLY A 162 7.72 29.48 -10.54
C GLY A 162 6.33 29.18 -11.11
N ILE A 163 5.93 27.90 -11.14
CA ILE A 163 4.59 27.46 -11.52
C ILE A 163 3.86 26.99 -10.26
N ASP A 164 2.72 27.61 -9.95
CA ASP A 164 1.81 27.13 -8.91
C ASP A 164 1.27 25.76 -9.32
N ALA A 165 1.67 24.73 -8.57
CA ALA A 165 1.27 23.34 -8.77
C ALA A 165 0.22 22.87 -7.76
N TRP A 166 -0.21 23.75 -6.85
CA TRP A 166 -1.29 23.50 -5.90
C TRP A 166 -2.65 23.56 -6.58
N ASN A 167 -2.89 24.60 -7.38
CA ASN A 167 -4.16 24.83 -8.06
C ASN A 167 -4.29 24.04 -9.38
N GLU A 168 -5.48 24.08 -9.99
CA GLU A 168 -5.84 23.23 -11.15
C GLU A 168 -6.52 23.92 -12.34
N ARG A 169 -6.55 25.25 -12.36
CA ARG A 169 -6.98 26.07 -13.52
C ARG A 169 -5.94 26.06 -14.67
N PRO A 170 -6.32 26.43 -15.91
CA PRO A 170 -5.51 26.28 -17.15
C PRO A 170 -4.11 26.93 -17.23
N ASN A 171 -3.59 27.55 -16.18
CA ASN A 171 -2.23 28.14 -16.12
C ASN A 171 -1.35 27.57 -14.99
N TYR A 172 -1.84 26.59 -14.23
CA TYR A 172 -1.14 25.99 -13.09
C TYR A 172 -0.37 24.71 -13.45
N GLY A 173 0.12 23.99 -12.45
CA GLY A 173 0.78 22.71 -12.59
C GLY A 173 -0.20 21.56 -12.78
N LYS A 174 0.24 20.50 -13.45
CA LYS A 174 -0.45 19.23 -13.63
C LYS A 174 0.48 18.09 -13.29
N GLN A 175 -0.06 17.03 -12.72
CA GLN A 175 0.64 15.77 -12.50
C GLN A 175 0.13 14.75 -13.52
N LYS A 176 1.03 14.22 -14.33
CA LYS A 176 0.72 13.23 -15.36
C LYS A 176 1.35 11.90 -14.98
N ILE A 177 0.54 10.86 -14.84
CA ILE A 177 1.04 9.50 -14.71
C ILE A 177 1.63 9.08 -16.05
N ASN A 178 2.93 8.80 -16.07
CA ASN A 178 3.62 8.31 -17.25
C ASN A 178 3.67 6.79 -17.28
N HIS A 179 3.89 6.16 -16.13
CA HIS A 179 4.05 4.72 -16.05
C HIS A 179 3.64 4.17 -14.67
N ILE A 180 3.06 2.97 -14.64
CA ILE A 180 2.85 2.20 -13.41
C ILE A 180 4.00 1.20 -13.31
N ARG A 181 4.91 1.41 -12.35
CA ARG A 181 6.09 0.56 -12.16
C ARG A 181 5.72 -0.76 -11.51
N GLU A 182 4.86 -0.69 -10.50
CA GLU A 182 4.49 -1.83 -9.66
C GLU A 182 2.99 -1.76 -9.38
N LYS A 183 2.34 -2.92 -9.46
CA LYS A 183 0.93 -3.10 -9.12
C LYS A 183 0.73 -4.55 -8.69
N TYR A 184 0.60 -4.76 -7.39
CA TYR A 184 0.32 -6.09 -6.84
C TYR A 184 -0.51 -5.98 -5.56
N ALA A 185 -1.23 -7.05 -5.27
CA ALA A 185 -2.15 -7.16 -4.17
C ALA A 185 -1.92 -8.51 -3.47
N GLY A 186 -2.48 -8.67 -2.27
CA GLY A 186 -2.25 -9.87 -1.49
C GLY A 186 -2.87 -9.81 -0.10
N PRO A 187 -2.58 -10.82 0.75
CA PRO A 187 -3.26 -11.01 2.02
C PRO A 187 -2.86 -9.97 3.08
N VAL A 188 -1.79 -9.20 2.87
CA VAL A 188 -1.29 -8.20 3.83
C VAL A 188 -1.49 -6.78 3.33
N PHE A 189 -1.21 -6.52 2.05
CA PHE A 189 -1.40 -5.20 1.44
C PHE A 189 -1.49 -5.25 -0.09
N ALA A 190 -2.03 -4.18 -0.65
CA ALA A 190 -1.83 -3.80 -2.05
C ALA A 190 -0.81 -2.67 -2.17
N ARG A 191 0.05 -2.72 -3.19
CA ARG A 191 1.00 -1.66 -3.51
C ARG A 191 0.89 -1.25 -4.97
N ILE A 192 0.85 0.06 -5.18
CA ILE A 192 0.87 0.68 -6.51
C ILE A 192 1.97 1.74 -6.53
N SER A 193 2.96 1.58 -7.41
CA SER A 193 4.02 2.57 -7.64
C SER A 193 3.89 3.19 -9.03
N SER A 194 3.94 4.52 -9.11
CA SER A 194 3.77 5.31 -10.32
C SER A 194 4.98 6.21 -10.57
N GLU A 195 5.37 6.36 -11.83
CA GLU A 195 6.19 7.47 -12.32
C GLU A 195 5.27 8.58 -12.80
N ILE A 196 5.46 9.76 -12.23
CA ILE A 196 4.60 10.94 -12.40
C ILE A 196 5.47 12.08 -12.90
N GLU A 197 5.12 12.68 -14.02
CA GLU A 197 5.77 13.91 -14.48
C GLU A 197 4.90 15.11 -14.10
N TRP A 198 5.52 16.06 -13.40
CA TRP A 198 4.90 17.34 -13.11
C TRP A 198 5.16 18.27 -14.29
N THR A 199 4.11 18.91 -14.77
CA THR A 199 4.15 19.78 -15.95
C THR A 199 3.38 21.07 -15.68
N ASN A 200 3.57 22.11 -16.50
CA ASN A 200 2.53 23.14 -16.63
C ASN A 200 1.39 22.65 -17.55
N PHE A 201 0.26 23.37 -17.64
CA PHE A 201 -0.86 22.98 -18.53
C PHE A 201 -0.50 22.91 -20.03
N LYS A 202 0.63 23.47 -20.45
CA LYS A 202 1.15 23.35 -21.82
C LYS A 202 2.00 22.08 -22.03
N GLY A 203 2.18 21.27 -21.00
CA GLY A 203 2.97 20.04 -21.04
C GLY A 203 4.48 20.25 -20.92
N HIS A 204 4.96 21.43 -20.51
CA HIS A 204 6.39 21.61 -20.24
C HIS A 204 6.75 20.93 -18.93
N PRO A 205 7.74 20.02 -18.91
CA PRO A 205 8.19 19.34 -17.70
C PRO A 205 8.72 20.30 -16.65
N LEU A 206 8.43 20.01 -15.38
CA LEU A 206 8.88 20.77 -14.21
C LEU A 206 9.75 19.89 -13.30
N MET A 207 9.30 18.68 -12.98
CA MET A 207 10.04 17.68 -12.21
C MET A 207 9.44 16.28 -12.44
N ASN A 208 10.17 15.24 -12.04
CA ASN A 208 9.68 13.88 -12.00
C ASN A 208 9.40 13.47 -10.57
N GLU A 209 8.44 12.57 -10.38
CA GLU A 209 8.11 12.00 -9.09
C GLU A 209 7.97 10.49 -9.26
N ARG A 210 8.50 9.74 -8.30
CA ARG A 210 8.04 8.38 -8.04
C ARG A 210 7.14 8.42 -6.82
N ARG A 211 5.90 7.93 -6.95
CA ARG A 211 4.94 7.84 -5.84
C ARG A 211 4.51 6.40 -5.64
N THR A 212 4.49 5.95 -4.39
CA THR A 212 4.01 4.63 -4.02
C THR A 212 2.91 4.76 -2.97
N PHE A 213 1.76 4.15 -3.24
CA PHE A 213 0.70 3.93 -2.27
C PHE A 213 0.74 2.47 -1.81
N THR A 214 0.71 2.24 -0.50
CA THR A 214 0.52 0.91 0.11
C THR A 214 -0.74 0.93 0.96
N ILE A 215 -1.70 0.06 0.65
CA ILE A 215 -3.00 -0.05 1.34
C ILE A 215 -2.98 -1.39 2.08
N PHE A 216 -3.03 -1.35 3.41
CA PHE A 216 -2.93 -2.55 4.24
C PHE A 216 -4.30 -3.21 4.47
N ASN A 217 -4.30 -4.53 4.64
CA ASN A 217 -5.46 -5.36 4.98
C ASN A 217 -5.92 -5.11 6.43
N THR A 218 -6.47 -3.93 6.64
CA THR A 218 -6.92 -3.39 7.92
C THR A 218 -8.43 -3.16 7.87
N PRO A 219 -9.15 -3.30 8.99
CA PRO A 219 -10.59 -3.13 9.02
C PRO A 219 -10.99 -1.68 8.73
N ALA A 220 -12.28 -1.47 8.44
CA ALA A 220 -12.79 -0.19 7.96
C ALA A 220 -12.69 0.95 8.99
N ASP A 221 -12.68 0.63 10.28
CA ASP A 221 -12.45 1.55 11.39
C ASP A 221 -10.96 1.84 11.67
N ALA A 222 -10.04 1.15 11.01
CA ALA A 222 -8.60 1.32 11.17
C ALA A 222 -7.84 1.32 9.84
N ARG A 223 -8.41 1.91 8.78
CA ARG A 223 -7.77 1.96 7.45
C ARG A 223 -6.37 2.56 7.54
N LEU A 224 -5.38 1.78 7.13
CA LEU A 224 -3.98 2.20 7.07
C LEU A 224 -3.50 2.30 5.61
N ILE A 225 -3.00 3.49 5.26
CA ILE A 225 -2.47 3.80 3.93
C ILE A 225 -1.11 4.49 4.12
N ASP A 226 -0.07 3.88 3.59
CA ASP A 226 1.27 4.48 3.51
C ASP A 226 1.46 5.15 2.14
N ILE A 227 2.11 6.30 2.18
CA ILE A 227 2.50 7.07 0.99
C ILE A 227 3.99 7.34 1.08
N SER A 228 4.76 6.85 0.11
CA SER A 228 6.15 7.23 -0.06
C SER A 228 6.35 7.86 -1.43
N PHE A 229 7.27 8.82 -1.50
CA PHE A 229 7.56 9.50 -2.76
C PHE A 229 9.03 9.94 -2.83
N THR A 230 9.49 10.17 -4.05
CA THR A 230 10.80 10.75 -4.36
C THR A 230 10.61 11.74 -5.51
N LEU A 231 11.25 12.90 -5.42
CA LEU A 231 11.20 13.99 -6.39
C LEU A 231 12.56 14.15 -7.11
#